data_AF-A0A551Y1U6-F1
#
_entry.id   AF-A0A551Y1U6-F1
#
_cell.length_a   1.000
_cell.length_b   1.000
_cell.length_c   1.000
_cell.angle_alpha   90.00
_cell.angle_beta   90.00
_cell.angle_gamma   90.00
#
_symmetry.space_group_name_H-M   'P 1'
#
loop_
_entity.id
_entity.type
_entity.pdbx_description
1 polymer ?
#
loop_
_entity_poly.entity_id
_entity_poly.type
_entity_poly.pdbx_seq_one_letter_code
_entity_poly.pdbx_strand_id
1 'polypeptide(L)'
;MIATTFPQTQAENPLSDILIEKISQLSLSQQQEVLNFVEFLQYKKQPKKTIWDKIAEITKNVPDEEWAKLPTDGALEHDHYLYGTPKKYS
;
A
#
# COMPACT_ATOMS: atom_id res chain seq x y z
N MET A 1 -0.13 -17.15 40.86
CA MET A 1 -1.16 -16.38 40.14
C MET A 1 -0.44 -15.20 39.49
N ILE A 2 -0.24 -15.25 38.16
CA ILE A 2 0.54 -14.22 37.46
C ILE A 2 -0.37 -13.03 37.13
N ALA A 3 -0.11 -11.89 37.75
CA ALA A 3 -0.79 -10.64 37.46
C ALA A 3 -0.23 -10.06 36.15
N THR A 4 -0.94 -10.25 35.04
CA THR A 4 -0.65 -9.55 33.79
C THR A 4 -1.04 -8.09 33.96
N THR A 5 -0.07 -7.26 34.35
CA THR A 5 -0.20 -5.80 34.39
C THR A 5 0.01 -5.27 32.99
N PHE A 6 -1.05 -4.77 32.36
CA PHE A 6 -0.95 -4.00 31.12
C PHE A 6 -0.39 -2.61 31.44
N PRO A 7 0.66 -2.14 30.75
CA PRO A 7 1.23 -0.82 31.00
C PRO A 7 0.23 0.27 30.58
N GLN A 8 -0.27 1.01 31.57
CA GLN A 8 -1.04 2.24 31.41
C GLN A 8 -0.14 3.29 30.76
N THR A 9 -0.23 3.42 29.44
CA THR A 9 0.43 4.51 28.70
C THR A 9 -0.57 5.66 28.62
N GLN A 10 -0.46 6.57 29.58
CA GLN A 10 -1.21 7.80 29.68
C GLN A 10 -0.87 8.73 28.52
N ALA A 11 -1.72 8.70 27.51
CA ALA A 11 -1.98 9.78 26.55
C ALA A 11 -3.46 9.66 26.20
N GLU A 12 -4.30 9.92 27.20
CA GLU A 12 -5.74 9.69 27.20
C GLU A 12 -6.43 10.56 26.14
N ASN A 13 -6.55 9.99 24.94
CA ASN A 13 -7.56 10.38 23.99
C ASN A 13 -8.89 9.88 24.58
N PRO A 14 -9.76 10.74 25.14
CA PRO A 14 -10.90 10.29 25.95
C PRO A 14 -11.83 9.34 25.18
N LEU A 15 -11.78 9.37 23.85
CA LEU A 15 -12.50 8.48 22.97
C LEU A 15 -11.96 7.03 22.98
N SER A 16 -10.64 6.80 23.10
CA SER A 16 -10.12 5.42 23.09
C SER A 16 -10.53 4.65 24.34
N ASP A 17 -10.53 5.30 25.50
CA ASP A 17 -10.87 4.65 26.76
C ASP A 17 -12.37 4.29 26.81
N ILE A 18 -13.24 5.21 26.36
CA ILE A 18 -14.68 4.97 26.22
C ILE A 18 -14.96 3.82 25.23
N LEU A 19 -14.19 3.75 24.13
CA LEU A 19 -14.34 2.68 23.15
C LEU A 19 -13.93 1.33 23.73
N ILE A 20 -12.81 1.26 24.46
CA ILE A 20 -12.33 0.02 25.09
C ILE A 20 -13.34 -0.47 26.13
N GLU A 21 -13.88 0.43 26.96
CA GLU A 21 -14.93 0.09 27.93
C GLU A 21 -16.17 -0.48 27.22
N LYS A 22 -16.66 0.20 26.18
CA LYS A 22 -17.84 -0.27 25.42
C LYS A 22 -17.59 -1.62 24.75
N ILE A 23 -16.41 -1.86 24.20
CA ILE A 23 -16.04 -3.14 23.57
C ILE A 23 -16.01 -4.27 24.61
N SER A 24 -15.53 -4.00 25.83
CA SER A 24 -15.49 -5.00 26.91
C SER A 24 -16.87 -5.47 27.38
N GLN A 25 -17.92 -4.68 27.17
CA GLN A 25 -19.30 -5.01 27.50
C GLN A 25 -20.02 -5.83 26.40
N LEU A 26 -19.41 -5.95 25.21
CA LEU A 26 -19.99 -6.69 24.09
C LEU A 26 -19.69 -8.19 24.18
N SER A 27 -20.51 -9.00 23.50
CA SER A 27 -20.28 -10.44 23.39
C SER A 27 -19.02 -10.76 22.57
N LEU A 28 -18.47 -11.96 22.73
CA LEU A 28 -17.25 -12.39 22.04
C LEU A 28 -17.36 -12.27 20.50
N SER A 29 -18.56 -12.51 19.94
CA SER A 29 -18.81 -12.37 18.50
C SER A 29 -18.76 -10.91 18.05
N GLN A 30 -19.33 -10.01 18.84
CA GLN A 30 -19.35 -8.58 18.55
C GLN A 30 -17.96 -7.95 18.71
N GLN A 31 -17.16 -8.43 19.67
CA GLN A 31 -15.76 -8.02 19.79
C GLN A 31 -14.96 -8.36 18.53
N GLN A 32 -15.20 -9.56 17.96
CA GLN A 32 -14.55 -9.96 16.71
C GLN A 32 -14.96 -9.07 15.52
N GLU A 33 -16.24 -8.68 15.43
CA GLU A 33 -16.71 -7.77 14.38
C GLU A 33 -16.06 -6.38 14.48
N VAL A 34 -15.94 -5.84 15.69
CA VAL A 34 -15.25 -4.57 15.92
C VAL A 34 -13.77 -4.67 15.53
N LEU A 35 -13.10 -5.77 15.90
CA LEU A 35 -11.70 -6.00 15.52
C LEU A 35 -11.54 -6.01 13.99
N ASN A 36 -12.37 -6.77 13.29
CA ASN A 36 -12.37 -6.83 11.83
C ASN A 36 -12.60 -5.44 11.19
N PHE A 37 -13.48 -4.64 11.80
CA PHE A 37 -13.75 -3.28 11.32
C PHE A 37 -12.57 -2.34 11.52
N VAL A 38 -11.90 -2.39 12.68
CA VAL A 38 -10.71 -1.58 12.95
C VAL A 38 -9.56 -1.98 12.01
N GLU A 39 -9.33 -3.27 11.80
CA GLU A 39 -8.35 -3.76 10.82
C GLU A 39 -8.66 -3.29 9.40
N PHE A 40 -9.94 -3.32 9.00
CA PHE A 40 -10.37 -2.79 7.71
C PHE A 40 -10.09 -1.28 7.57
N LEU A 41 -10.39 -0.48 8.60
CA LEU A 41 -10.09 0.95 8.60
C LEU A 41 -8.59 1.21 8.51
N GLN A 42 -7.78 0.43 9.23
CA GLN A 42 -6.33 0.49 9.15
C GLN A 42 -5.84 0.17 7.74
N TYR A 43 -6.31 -0.92 7.13
CA TYR A 43 -5.98 -1.32 5.76
C TYR A 43 -6.38 -0.25 4.73
N LYS A 44 -7.55 0.39 4.89
CA LYS A 44 -8.02 1.47 4.02
C LYS A 44 -7.15 2.73 4.14
N LYS A 45 -6.61 3.01 5.33
CA LYS A 45 -5.76 4.18 5.60
C LYS A 45 -4.31 3.99 5.15
N GLN A 46 -3.86 2.74 4.94
CA GLN A 46 -2.52 2.51 4.41
C GLN A 46 -2.38 3.16 3.03
N PRO A 47 -1.33 3.96 2.78
CA PRO A 47 -1.05 4.46 1.45
C PRO A 47 -0.77 3.26 0.54
N LYS A 48 -1.73 2.92 -0.31
CA LYS A 48 -1.55 1.86 -1.29
C LYS A 48 -0.54 2.36 -2.31
N LYS A 49 0.68 1.78 -2.32
CA LYS A 49 1.64 2.00 -3.41
C LYS A 49 0.92 1.67 -4.71
N THR A 50 0.75 2.68 -5.55
CA THR A 50 0.15 2.55 -6.87
C THR A 50 1.09 1.76 -7.79
N ILE A 51 0.59 1.35 -8.94
CA ILE A 51 1.44 0.75 -9.98
C ILE A 51 2.55 1.73 -10.37
N TRP A 52 2.25 3.04 -10.40
CA TRP A 52 3.22 4.10 -10.67
C TRP A 52 4.32 4.19 -9.61
N ASP A 53 4.00 4.04 -8.32
CA ASP A 53 5.00 4.03 -7.25
C ASP A 53 5.99 2.87 -7.42
N LYS A 54 5.48 1.70 -7.83
CA LYS A 54 6.33 0.53 -8.12
C LYS A 54 7.21 0.76 -9.34
N ILE A 55 6.66 1.32 -10.41
CA ILE A 55 7.44 1.67 -11.62
C ILE A 55 8.54 2.67 -11.24
N ALA A 56 8.22 3.72 -10.47
CA ALA A 56 9.18 4.72 -10.02
C ALA A 56 10.30 4.13 -9.14
N GLU A 57 9.99 3.14 -8.31
CA GLU A 57 11.00 2.41 -7.53
C GLU A 57 11.94 1.59 -8.43
N ILE A 58 11.41 0.97 -9.49
CA ILE A 58 12.20 0.18 -10.45
C ILE A 58 13.08 1.10 -11.30
N THR A 59 12.53 2.17 -11.85
CA THR A 59 13.24 3.08 -12.78
C THR A 59 14.40 3.81 -12.11
N LYS A 60 14.34 4.07 -10.79
CA LYS A 60 15.46 4.63 -10.03
C LYS A 60 16.74 3.79 -10.08
N ASN A 61 16.62 2.49 -10.31
CA ASN A 61 17.76 1.58 -10.35
C ASN A 61 18.32 1.39 -11.76
N VAL A 62 17.74 2.05 -12.78
CA VAL A 62 18.15 1.90 -14.18
C VAL A 62 19.12 3.04 -14.56
N PRO A 63 20.36 2.73 -14.99
CA PRO A 63 21.33 3.72 -15.44
C PRO A 63 20.90 4.47 -16.71
N ASP A 64 21.35 5.70 -16.87
CA ASP A 64 21.06 6.56 -18.05
C ASP A 64 21.51 5.93 -19.38
N GLU A 65 22.56 5.12 -19.36
CA GLU A 65 23.04 4.39 -20.54
C GLU A 65 22.02 3.39 -21.09
N GLU A 66 21.22 2.76 -20.21
CA GLU A 66 20.15 1.85 -20.63
C GLU A 66 18.95 2.62 -21.18
N TRP A 67 18.65 3.79 -20.62
CA TRP A 67 17.63 4.69 -21.16
C TRP A 67 18.00 5.18 -22.57
N ALA A 68 19.29 5.41 -22.85
CA ALA A 68 19.76 5.84 -24.17
C ALA A 68 19.64 4.78 -25.26
N LYS A 69 19.53 3.49 -24.89
CA LYS A 69 19.29 2.40 -25.85
C LYS A 69 17.83 2.29 -26.29
N LEU A 70 16.92 2.94 -25.55
CA LEU A 70 15.50 2.89 -25.86
C LEU A 70 15.18 3.73 -27.10
N PRO A 71 14.17 3.32 -27.87
CA PRO A 71 13.74 4.07 -29.04
C PRO A 71 13.13 5.42 -28.64
N THR A 72 13.54 6.50 -29.32
CA THR A 72 13.03 7.87 -29.11
C THR A 72 11.54 7.98 -29.39
N ASP A 73 11.04 7.17 -30.32
CA ASP A 73 9.64 7.04 -30.73
C ASP A 73 8.81 6.15 -29.78
N GLY A 74 9.45 5.51 -28.78
CA GLY A 74 8.79 4.70 -27.77
C GLY A 74 7.98 3.54 -28.37
N ALA A 75 6.69 3.48 -28.03
CA ALA A 75 5.79 2.42 -28.50
C ALA A 75 5.06 2.75 -29.82
N LEU A 76 5.35 3.90 -30.44
CA LEU A 76 4.68 4.34 -31.66
C LEU A 76 4.92 3.39 -32.83
N GLU A 77 6.13 2.83 -32.92
CA GLU A 77 6.51 1.84 -33.94
C GLU A 77 6.65 0.43 -33.38
N HIS A 78 5.72 -0.01 -32.52
CA HIS A 78 5.78 -1.36 -31.94
C HIS A 78 5.86 -2.47 -33.00
N ASP A 79 5.25 -2.33 -34.18
CA ASP A 79 5.39 -3.31 -35.28
C ASP A 79 6.84 -3.48 -35.75
N HIS A 80 7.64 -2.41 -35.72
CA HIS A 80 9.05 -2.45 -36.08
C HIS A 80 9.85 -3.23 -35.03
N TYR A 81 9.62 -2.93 -33.74
CA TYR A 81 10.33 -3.58 -32.63
C TYR A 81 9.88 -5.02 -32.36
N LEU A 82 8.61 -5.35 -32.63
CA LEU A 82 8.05 -6.68 -32.40
C LEU A 82 8.22 -7.62 -33.60
N TYR A 83 8.07 -7.10 -34.82
CA TYR A 83 8.03 -7.93 -36.03
C TYR A 83 9.12 -7.61 -37.06
N GLY A 84 9.99 -6.63 -36.80
CA GLY A 84 11.05 -6.24 -37.74
C GLY A 84 10.54 -5.55 -39.00
N THR A 85 9.29 -5.07 -38.99
CA THR A 85 8.72 -4.32 -40.12
C THR A 85 9.45 -2.98 -40.30
N PRO A 86 9.50 -2.39 -41.50
CA PRO A 86 10.17 -1.10 -41.70
C PRO A 86 9.52 0.02 -40.90
N LYS A 87 10.33 0.98 -40.43
CA LYS A 87 9.86 2.19 -39.74
C LYS A 87 8.86 2.96 -40.62
N LYS A 88 7.73 3.34 -40.05
CA LYS A 88 6.67 4.10 -40.73
C LYS A 88 6.92 5.61 -40.61
N TYR A 89 7.67 6.04 -39.59
CA TYR A 89 8.02 7.41 -39.28
C TYR A 89 9.53 7.50 -38.98
N SER A 90 10.21 8.53 -39.49
CA SER A 90 11.65 8.76 -39.29
C SER A 90 11.95 10.16 -38.81
#